data_AF-A0A382J4U2-F1
#
_entry.id   AF-A0A382J4U2-F1
#
_cell.length_a   1.000
_cell.length_b   1.000
_cell.length_c   1.000
_cell.angle_alpha   90.00
_cell.angle_beta   90.00
_cell.angle_gamma   90.00
#
_symmetry.space_group_name_H-M   'P 1'
#
loop_
_entity.id
_entity.type
_entity.pdbx_description
1 polymer ?
#
loop_
_entity_poly.entity_id
_entity_poly.type
_entity_poly.pdbx_seq_one_letter_code
_entity_poly.pdbx_strand_id
1 'polypeptide(L)'
;MNPSITTDDLSRYHEEGHLILREAFSSDRILSLRDALERLMDRALAGEIEIGWINQERRLFSRTGHLMSPDRYDPAYGDWLAEDLDPHLQTLLGA
;
A
#
# COMPACT_ATOMS: atom_id res chain seq x y z
N MET A 1 0.78 7.58 15.44
CA MET A 1 2.17 8.01 15.65
C MET A 1 3.00 7.02 14.86
N ASN A 2 3.76 7.48 13.86
CA ASN A 2 4.46 6.56 12.97
C ASN A 2 5.66 5.95 13.72
N PRO A 3 5.91 4.64 13.56
CA PRO A 3 6.93 3.92 14.31
C PRO A 3 8.33 4.44 13.95
N SER A 4 9.12 4.88 14.94
CA SER A 4 10.49 5.34 14.69
C SER A 4 11.41 4.15 14.40
N ILE A 5 12.26 4.27 13.38
CA ILE A 5 13.32 3.30 13.08
C ILE A 5 14.44 3.43 14.12
N THR A 6 14.83 2.31 14.70
CA THR A 6 15.90 2.24 15.71
C THR A 6 17.24 1.85 15.08
N THR A 7 18.32 1.95 15.86
CA THR A 7 19.64 1.46 15.42
C THR A 7 19.64 -0.04 15.15
N ASP A 8 18.91 -0.83 15.95
CA ASP A 8 18.78 -2.28 15.75
C ASP A 8 18.04 -2.60 14.43
N ASP A 9 17.05 -1.80 14.08
CA ASP A 9 16.34 -1.93 12.79
C ASP A 9 17.25 -1.63 11.60
N LEU A 10 18.13 -0.63 11.71
CA LEU A 10 19.14 -0.31 10.70
C LEU A 10 20.16 -1.45 10.54
N SER A 11 20.66 -1.99 11.65
CA SER A 11 21.56 -3.15 11.61
C SER A 11 20.89 -4.35 10.94
N ARG A 12 19.63 -4.64 11.28
CA ARG A 12 18.86 -5.71 10.64
C ARG A 12 18.67 -5.47 9.15
N TYR A 13 18.35 -4.25 8.75
CA TYR A 13 18.22 -3.90 7.34
C TYR A 13 19.52 -4.16 6.56
N HIS A 14 20.68 -3.78 7.12
CA HIS A 14 21.98 -4.01 6.49
C HIS A 14 22.38 -5.50 6.44
N GLU A 15 22.01 -6.29 7.44
CA GLU A 15 22.33 -7.72 7.51
C GLU A 15 21.40 -8.57 6.63
N GLU A 16 20.09 -8.28 6.65
CA GLU A 16 19.05 -9.10 6.00
C GLU A 16 18.61 -8.55 4.64
N GLY A 17 19.05 -7.34 4.28
CA GLY A 17 18.66 -6.63 3.05
C GLY A 17 17.21 -6.16 3.03
N HIS A 18 16.48 -6.26 4.13
CA HIS A 18 15.09 -5.81 4.27
C HIS A 18 14.74 -5.49 5.72
N LEU A 19 13.69 -4.69 5.93
CA LEU A 19 13.13 -4.38 7.24
C LEU A 19 11.61 -4.48 7.18
N ILE A 20 11.01 -5.16 8.18
CA ILE A 20 9.56 -5.21 8.34
C ILE A 20 9.14 -4.16 9.37
N LEU A 21 8.62 -3.04 8.89
CA LEU A 21 8.04 -2.01 9.75
C LEU A 21 6.54 -2.27 9.95
N ARG A 22 6.16 -2.61 11.19
CA ARG A 22 4.75 -2.81 11.55
C ARG A 22 4.11 -1.46 11.83
N GLU A 23 2.84 -1.32 11.49
CA GLU A 23 2.06 -0.10 11.78
C GLU A 23 2.62 1.16 11.09
N ALA A 24 3.30 1.00 9.94
CA ALA A 24 3.76 2.11 9.12
C ALA A 24 2.60 3.00 8.63
N PHE A 25 1.41 2.42 8.46
CA PHE A 25 0.16 3.13 8.18
C PHE A 25 -0.78 3.05 9.38
N SER A 26 -1.56 4.12 9.59
CA SER A 26 -2.63 4.11 10.58
C SER A 26 -3.74 3.13 10.19
N SER A 27 -4.47 2.62 11.19
CA SER A 27 -5.62 1.75 10.95
C SER A 27 -6.67 2.41 10.05
N ASP A 28 -6.86 3.73 10.19
CA ASP A 28 -7.80 4.50 9.36
C ASP A 28 -7.38 4.50 7.87
N ARG A 29 -6.09 4.65 7.58
CA ARG A 29 -5.57 4.56 6.20
C ARG A 29 -5.76 3.16 5.63
N ILE A 30 -5.49 2.12 6.42
CA ILE A 30 -5.72 0.73 5.99
C ILE A 30 -7.20 0.47 5.71
N LEU A 31 -8.11 0.93 6.57
CA LEU A 31 -9.55 0.81 6.37
C LEU A 31 -9.99 1.57 5.12
N SER A 32 -9.52 2.80 4.93
CA SER A 32 -9.85 3.61 3.76
C SER A 32 -9.33 3.02 2.45
N LEU A 33 -8.15 2.36 2.45
CA LEU A 33 -7.66 1.62 1.28
C LEU A 33 -8.55 0.43 0.97
N ARG A 34 -8.91 -0.37 1.98
CA ARG A 34 -9.82 -1.51 1.82
C ARG A 34 -11.15 -1.07 1.21
N ASP A 35 -11.77 -0.04 1.79
CA ASP A 35 -13.09 0.42 1.36
C ASP A 35 -13.09 0.97 -0.08
N ALA A 36 -11.99 1.56 -0.53
CA ALA A 36 -11.87 1.96 -1.93
C ALA A 36 -11.63 0.78 -2.87
N LEU A 37 -10.83 -0.21 -2.49
CA LEU A 37 -10.68 -1.44 -3.27
C LEU A 37 -12.01 -2.17 -3.42
N GLU A 38 -12.83 -2.20 -2.37
CA GLU A 38 -14.20 -2.73 -2.43
C GLU A 38 -15.07 -1.95 -3.42
N ARG A 39 -15.10 -0.63 -3.32
CA ARG A 39 -15.83 0.22 -4.29
C ARG A 39 -15.35 0.04 -5.72
N LEU A 40 -14.04 -0.10 -5.92
CA LEU A 40 -13.44 -0.33 -7.22
C LEU A 40 -13.90 -1.68 -7.81
N MET A 41 -13.94 -2.73 -6.99
CA MET A 41 -14.48 -4.03 -7.40
C MET A 41 -15.95 -3.93 -7.77
N ASP A 42 -16.77 -3.24 -6.97
CA ASP A 42 -18.20 -3.14 -7.20
C ASP A 42 -18.50 -2.40 -8.52
N ARG A 43 -17.76 -1.31 -8.81
CA ARG A 43 -17.84 -0.58 -10.09
C ARG A 43 -17.43 -1.45 -11.27
N ALA A 44 -16.40 -2.27 -11.13
CA ALA A 44 -15.96 -3.18 -12.18
C ALA A 44 -16.99 -4.30 -12.43
N LEU A 45 -17.62 -4.82 -11.38
CA LEU A 45 -18.70 -5.81 -11.49
C LEU A 45 -19.97 -5.22 -12.12
N ALA A 46 -20.26 -3.94 -11.85
CA ALA A 46 -21.33 -3.19 -12.49
C ALA A 46 -21.03 -2.84 -13.96
N GLY A 47 -19.81 -3.09 -14.45
CA GLY A 47 -19.38 -2.76 -15.81
C GLY A 47 -19.12 -1.27 -16.03
N GLU A 48 -19.03 -0.47 -14.97
CA GLU A 48 -18.76 0.98 -15.05
C GLU A 48 -17.31 1.29 -15.40
N ILE A 49 -16.41 0.36 -15.07
CA ILE A 49 -14.98 0.45 -15.34
C ILE A 49 -14.45 -0.92 -15.76
N GLU A 50 -13.51 -0.93 -16.70
CA GLU A 50 -12.84 -2.16 -17.11
C GLU A 50 -11.61 -2.41 -16.23
N ILE A 51 -11.61 -3.52 -15.51
CA ILE A 51 -10.47 -3.96 -14.71
C ILE A 51 -10.11 -5.39 -15.11
N GLY A 52 -9.09 -5.52 -15.95
CA GLY A 52 -8.63 -6.81 -16.50
C GLY A 52 -8.07 -7.81 -15.48
N TRP A 53 -7.98 -7.41 -14.21
CA TRP A 53 -7.46 -8.21 -13.11
C TRP A 53 -8.50 -8.51 -12.02
N ILE A 54 -9.80 -8.44 -12.32
CA ILE A 54 -10.87 -8.95 -11.44
C ILE A 54 -11.45 -10.24 -12.01
N ASN A 55 -11.53 -11.27 -11.18
CA ASN A 55 -12.36 -12.44 -11.42
C ASN A 55 -13.81 -12.08 -11.05
N GLN A 56 -14.62 -11.83 -12.07
CA GLN A 56 -16.02 -11.39 -11.92
C GLN A 56 -16.90 -12.43 -11.22
N GLU A 57 -16.63 -13.73 -11.42
CA GLU A 57 -17.43 -14.81 -10.80
C GLU A 57 -17.19 -14.92 -9.30
N ARG A 58 -16.00 -14.53 -8.83
CA ARG A 58 -15.57 -14.73 -7.43
C ARG A 58 -15.47 -13.44 -6.62
N ARG A 59 -15.64 -12.27 -7.23
CA ARG A 59 -15.35 -10.95 -6.63
C ARG A 59 -13.95 -10.96 -5.99
N LEU A 60 -12.95 -11.42 -6.74
CA LEU A 60 -11.57 -11.52 -6.29
C LEU A 60 -10.63 -10.92 -7.33
N PHE A 61 -9.50 -10.40 -6.87
CA PHE A 61 -8.43 -9.99 -7.78
C PHE A 61 -7.77 -11.22 -8.41
N SER A 62 -7.73 -11.28 -9.75
CA SER A 62 -7.23 -12.41 -10.53
C SER A 62 -5.70 -12.46 -10.61
N ARG A 63 -5.00 -11.32 -10.46
CA ARG A 63 -3.54 -11.23 -10.30
C ARG A 63 -3.11 -10.02 -9.48
N THR A 64 -2.36 -10.26 -8.41
CA THR A 64 -1.78 -9.24 -7.52
C THR A 64 -0.72 -8.34 -8.18
N GLY A 65 -0.14 -8.76 -9.30
CA GLY A 65 0.93 -7.99 -9.99
C GLY A 65 0.48 -6.67 -10.64
N HIS A 66 -0.83 -6.44 -10.82
CA HIS A 66 -1.36 -5.20 -11.41
C HIS A 66 -1.83 -4.16 -10.37
N LEU A 67 -1.80 -4.49 -9.08
CA LEU A 67 -2.12 -3.57 -7.97
C LEU A 67 -1.02 -2.52 -7.69
N MET A 68 0.02 -2.46 -8.51
CA MET A 68 1.28 -1.77 -8.22
C MET A 68 1.23 -0.22 -8.27
N SER A 69 0.06 0.39 -8.50
CA SER A 69 -0.06 1.85 -8.49
C SER A 69 -1.43 2.27 -7.97
N PRO A 70 -1.65 2.19 -6.64
CA PRO A 70 -2.89 2.63 -6.01
C PRO A 70 -3.27 4.08 -6.37
N ASP A 71 -2.26 4.94 -6.55
CA ASP A 71 -2.35 6.33 -7.00
C ASP A 71 -3.10 6.52 -8.34
N ARG A 72 -3.12 5.50 -9.20
CA ARG A 72 -3.90 5.54 -10.47
C ARG A 72 -5.41 5.48 -10.25
N TYR A 73 -5.84 4.99 -9.09
CA TYR A 73 -7.24 4.84 -8.74
C TYR A 73 -7.71 5.96 -7.81
N ASP A 74 -6.83 6.46 -6.95
CA ASP A 74 -7.04 7.66 -6.14
C ASP A 74 -5.69 8.32 -5.81
N PRO A 75 -5.46 9.59 -6.19
CA PRO A 75 -4.23 10.31 -5.88
C PRO A 75 -3.86 10.33 -4.39
N ALA A 76 -4.85 10.26 -3.49
CA ALA A 76 -4.61 10.26 -2.05
C ALA A 76 -3.70 9.09 -1.60
N TYR A 77 -3.71 7.97 -2.33
CA TYR A 77 -2.81 6.86 -2.04
C TYR A 77 -1.34 7.16 -2.36
N GLY A 78 -1.08 8.01 -3.35
CA GLY A 78 0.27 8.50 -3.63
C GLY A 78 0.77 9.39 -2.49
N ASP A 79 -0.09 10.27 -1.99
CA ASP A 79 0.23 11.18 -0.88
C ASP A 79 0.55 10.41 0.41
N TRP A 80 -0.17 9.33 0.71
CA TRP A 80 0.12 8.51 1.89
C TRP A 80 1.49 7.84 1.85
N LEU A 81 1.97 7.42 0.68
CA LEU A 81 3.33 6.88 0.56
C LEU A 81 4.37 7.93 0.93
N ALA A 82 4.17 9.18 0.47
CA ALA A 82 5.06 10.29 0.82
C ALA A 82 4.96 10.65 2.31
N GLU A 83 3.77 10.68 2.89
CA GLU A 83 3.56 11.11 4.27
C GLU A 83 3.99 10.05 5.30
N ASP A 84 3.71 8.78 5.03
CA ASP A 84 3.96 7.69 5.98
C ASP A 84 5.28 6.98 5.79
N LEU A 85 5.69 6.73 4.54
CA LEU A 85 6.86 5.89 4.27
C LEU A 85 8.12 6.70 3.99
N ASP A 86 8.01 7.88 3.38
CA ASP A 86 9.21 8.67 3.02
C ASP A 86 10.12 8.93 4.23
N PRO A 87 9.63 9.35 5.43
CA PRO A 87 10.50 9.55 6.59
C PRO A 87 11.28 8.28 6.99
N HIS A 88 10.67 7.11 6.84
CA HIS A 88 11.29 5.81 7.12
C HIS A 88 12.33 5.46 6.05
N LEU A 89 12.05 5.73 4.78
CA LEU A 89 12.97 5.52 3.66
C LEU A 89 14.19 6.43 3.76
N GLN A 90 14.00 7.73 4.06
CA GLN A 90 15.11 8.66 4.29
C GLN A 90 16.03 8.17 5.42
N THR A 91 15.42 7.70 6.53
CA THR A 91 16.18 7.13 7.65
C THR A 91 16.96 5.86 7.27
N LEU A 92 16.37 4.97 6.47
CA LEU A 92 17.03 3.72 6.02
C LEU A 92 18.15 3.97 5.01
N LEU A 93 17.99 4.95 4.13
CA LEU A 93 18.92 5.25 3.05
C LEU A 93 20.00 6.26 3.45
N GLY A 94 19.83 6.93 4.60
CA GLY A 94 20.73 7.98 5.05
C GLY A 94 20.67 9.23 4.17
N ALA A 95 19.50 9.52 3.59
CA ALA A 95 19.23 10.66 2.71
C ALA A 95 18.44 11.76 3.43
#